data_AF-A0A162IV25-F1
#
_entry.id   AF-A0A162IV25-F1
#
_cell.length_a   1.000
_cell.length_b   1.000
_cell.length_c   1.000
_cell.angle_alpha   90.00
_cell.angle_beta   90.00
_cell.angle_gamma   90.00
#
_symmetry.space_group_name_H-M   'P 1'
#
loop_
_entity.id
_entity.type
_entity.pdbx_description
1 polymer ?
#
loop_
_entity_poly.entity_id
_entity_poly.type
_entity_poly.pdbx_seq_one_letter_code
_entity_poly.pdbx_strand_id
1 'polypeptide(L)'
;MEAIRIIMGWIGDHNMALSDVTFAAVLRLSTYERYWGTELDWQIHHDGLLRMINARGGLGTFAHNWRLALIAFLNTLVVRPSWLDSSNRIWELAMPQSLYALRLIVGEESSMHQIRCLWLLSLGQDIEHFALISIESCRNGLASCANLQDALMLLMLKMKQYDLTSRRDAKIGDFEFRRLACVLFIAILCQGCTTAPADASALSQGSGWVSCPLALILLDVHLLEYRDTWLSDVDGLYVTLYSGFFGVDDGIPNRDYVLTMASVLGSMSSTTRQRIESSLLHILCSGAAA
;
A
#
# COMPACT_ATOMS: atom_id res chain seq x y z
N MET A 1 22.90 9.76 -10.46
CA MET A 1 24.35 9.68 -10.18
C MET A 1 24.87 10.86 -9.37
N GLU A 2 24.69 12.11 -9.81
CA GLU A 2 25.25 13.28 -9.09
C GLU A 2 24.68 13.48 -7.67
N ALA A 3 23.37 13.28 -7.48
CA ALA A 3 22.75 13.36 -6.15
C ALA A 3 23.32 12.33 -5.15
N ILE A 4 23.52 11.08 -5.60
CA ILE A 4 24.12 10.02 -4.78
C ILE A 4 25.57 10.38 -4.44
N ARG A 5 26.35 10.90 -5.40
CA ARG A 5 27.72 11.35 -5.17
C ARG A 5 27.81 12.42 -4.08
N ILE A 6 26.90 13.41 -4.12
CA ILE A 6 26.82 14.48 -3.12
C ILE A 6 26.47 13.90 -1.74
N ILE A 7 25.45 13.03 -1.67
CA ILE A 7 25.03 12.37 -0.42
C ILE A 7 26.17 11.56 0.17
N MET A 8 26.89 10.77 -0.64
CA MET A 8 28.04 9.99 -0.19
C MET A 8 29.17 10.89 0.32
N GLY A 9 29.38 12.05 -0.30
CA GLY A 9 30.29 13.07 0.21
C GLY A 9 29.92 13.58 1.61
N TRP A 10 28.62 13.80 1.87
CA TRP A 10 28.13 14.21 3.19
C TRP A 10 28.18 13.09 4.22
N ILE A 11 27.92 11.84 3.83
CA ILE A 11 28.02 10.67 4.71
C ILE A 11 29.48 10.40 5.11
N GLY A 12 30.45 10.70 4.22
CA GLY A 12 31.88 10.57 4.51
C GLY A 12 32.44 11.67 5.42
N ASP A 13 31.74 12.80 5.58
CA ASP A 13 32.14 13.90 6.46
C ASP A 13 31.60 13.71 7.88
N HIS A 14 32.49 13.59 8.86
CA HIS A 14 32.15 13.32 10.26
C HIS A 14 31.17 14.33 10.87
N ASN A 15 31.20 15.59 10.43
CA ASN A 15 30.31 16.63 10.93
C ASN A 15 28.92 16.61 10.26
N MET A 16 28.84 16.06 9.05
CA MET A 16 27.62 16.08 8.23
C MET A 16 26.88 14.75 8.21
N ALA A 17 27.58 13.64 8.46
CA ALA A 17 27.07 12.29 8.24
C ALA A 17 25.72 12.01 8.92
N LEU A 18 25.54 12.52 10.14
CA LEU A 18 24.32 12.34 10.94
C LEU A 18 23.52 13.63 11.12
N SER A 19 23.76 14.65 10.30
CA SER A 19 23.03 15.92 10.32
C SER A 19 21.63 15.79 9.72
N ASP A 20 20.70 16.66 10.16
CA ASP A 20 19.33 16.73 9.60
C ASP A 20 19.30 16.90 8.08
N VAL A 21 20.27 17.62 7.52
CA VAL A 21 20.38 17.86 6.07
C VAL A 21 20.65 16.56 5.34
N THR A 22 21.60 15.76 5.84
CA THR A 22 21.94 14.46 5.25
C THR A 22 20.78 13.49 5.36
N PHE A 23 20.11 13.42 6.51
CA PHE A 23 18.89 12.61 6.67
C PHE A 23 17.79 13.03 5.69
N ALA A 24 17.52 14.32 5.56
CA ALA A 24 16.52 14.82 4.63
C ALA A 24 16.84 14.48 3.17
N ALA A 25 18.12 14.47 2.80
CA ALA A 25 18.55 14.09 1.46
C ALA A 25 18.41 12.58 1.19
N VAL A 26 18.82 11.74 2.14
CA VAL A 26 18.66 10.28 2.04
C VAL A 26 17.17 9.90 1.99
N LEU A 27 16.32 10.50 2.83
CA LEU A 27 14.88 10.26 2.81
C LEU A 27 14.24 10.65 1.47
N ARG A 28 14.68 11.75 0.85
CA ARG A 28 14.20 12.14 -0.49
C ARG A 28 14.67 11.16 -1.57
N LEU A 29 15.90 10.67 -1.47
CA LEU A 29 16.43 9.64 -2.36
C LEU A 29 15.60 8.35 -2.23
N SER A 30 15.36 7.87 -1.01
CA SER A 30 14.52 6.70 -0.76
C SER A 30 13.11 6.88 -1.33
N THR A 31 12.48 8.05 -1.16
CA THR A 31 11.17 8.32 -1.78
C THR A 31 11.21 8.29 -3.31
N TYR A 32 12.29 8.81 -3.92
CA TYR A 32 12.46 8.73 -5.37
C TYR A 32 12.61 7.28 -5.84
N GLU A 33 13.45 6.50 -5.16
CA GLU A 33 13.75 5.12 -5.55
C GLU A 33 12.56 4.18 -5.42
N ARG A 34 11.58 4.50 -4.56
CA ARG A 34 10.32 3.76 -4.50
C ARG A 34 9.54 3.70 -5.80
N TYR A 35 9.63 4.75 -6.62
CA TYR A 35 8.81 4.88 -7.84
C TYR A 35 9.63 4.84 -9.13
N TRP A 36 10.92 5.20 -9.06
CA TRP A 36 11.80 5.32 -10.22
C TRP A 36 13.13 4.58 -10.06
N GLY A 37 13.32 3.84 -8.96
CA GLY A 37 14.49 3.01 -8.70
C GLY A 37 14.20 1.52 -8.87
N THR A 38 15.20 0.70 -8.56
CA THR A 38 15.01 -0.75 -8.39
C THR A 38 14.72 -1.07 -6.93
N GLU A 39 14.00 -2.15 -6.65
CA GLU A 39 13.78 -2.59 -5.26
C GLU A 39 15.09 -2.87 -4.53
N LEU A 40 16.08 -3.43 -5.24
CA LEU A 40 17.41 -3.71 -4.70
C LEU A 40 18.14 -2.43 -4.27
N ASP A 41 18.19 -1.42 -5.14
CA ASP A 41 18.84 -0.14 -4.83
C ASP A 41 18.14 0.55 -3.66
N TRP A 42 16.80 0.57 -3.70
CA TRP A 42 15.98 1.12 -2.61
C TRP A 42 16.28 0.42 -1.28
N GLN A 43 16.38 -0.91 -1.27
CA GLN A 43 16.65 -1.70 -0.07
C GLN A 43 18.04 -1.39 0.51
N ILE A 44 19.07 -1.29 -0.35
CA ILE A 44 20.43 -0.95 0.08
C ILE A 44 20.45 0.42 0.77
N HIS A 45 19.80 1.43 0.18
CA HIS A 45 19.76 2.78 0.74
C HIS A 45 18.85 2.91 1.96
N HIS A 46 17.74 2.18 1.99
CA HIS A 46 16.83 2.10 3.14
C HIS A 46 17.52 1.47 4.35
N ASP A 47 18.23 0.35 4.16
CA ASP A 47 19.05 -0.25 5.21
C ASP A 47 20.14 0.72 5.71
N GLY A 48 20.73 1.48 4.79
CA GLY A 48 21.66 2.57 5.11
C GLY A 48 21.02 3.62 6.01
N LEU A 49 19.83 4.10 5.65
CA LEU A 49 19.05 5.05 6.43
C LEU A 49 18.73 4.51 7.84
N LEU A 50 18.29 3.26 7.96
CA LEU A 50 18.01 2.66 9.27
C LEU A 50 19.26 2.58 10.15
N ARG A 51 20.41 2.22 9.56
CA ARG A 51 21.71 2.26 10.26
C ARG A 51 22.07 3.68 10.69
N MET A 52 21.82 4.69 9.85
CA MET A 52 22.04 6.09 10.22
C MET A 52 21.16 6.52 11.40
N ILE A 53 19.86 6.18 11.38
CA ILE A 53 18.93 6.48 12.50
C ILE A 53 19.46 5.88 13.80
N ASN A 54 19.87 4.60 13.77
CA ASN A 54 20.44 3.93 14.93
C ASN A 54 21.75 4.57 15.40
N ALA A 55 22.67 4.88 14.47
CA ALA A 55 23.94 5.52 14.78
C ALA A 55 23.79 6.92 15.38
N ARG A 56 22.74 7.65 15.00
CA ARG A 56 22.40 8.96 15.59
C ARG A 56 21.87 8.84 17.03
N GLY A 57 21.39 7.67 17.45
CA GLY A 57 20.76 7.45 18.76
C GLY A 57 19.26 7.22 18.69
N GLY A 58 18.72 6.92 17.51
CA GLY A 58 17.30 6.60 17.29
C GLY A 58 16.43 7.82 16.98
N LEU A 59 15.12 7.55 16.82
CA LEU A 59 14.14 8.56 16.40
C LEU A 59 14.00 9.72 17.40
N GLY A 60 14.27 9.49 18.70
CA GLY A 60 14.27 10.51 19.75
C GLY A 60 15.13 11.74 19.44
N THR A 61 16.22 11.54 18.69
CA THR A 61 17.19 12.60 18.38
C THR A 61 16.72 13.63 17.36
N PHE A 62 15.58 13.39 16.72
CA PHE A 62 14.92 14.35 15.83
C PHE A 62 13.97 15.29 16.58
N ALA A 63 14.02 15.36 17.92
CA ALA A 63 13.11 16.17 18.74
C ALA A 63 12.98 17.64 18.29
N HIS A 64 14.09 18.24 17.86
CA HIS A 64 14.13 19.63 17.38
C HIS A 64 13.61 19.82 15.94
N ASN A 65 13.35 18.72 15.23
CA ASN A 65 12.86 18.71 13.85
C ASN A 65 11.77 17.63 13.69
N TRP A 66 10.61 17.91 14.28
CA TRP A 66 9.46 17.01 14.30
C TRP A 66 9.02 16.55 12.90
N ARG A 67 9.17 17.39 11.87
CA ARG A 67 8.84 17.00 10.47
C ARG A 67 9.74 15.89 9.98
N LEU A 68 11.05 16.02 10.21
CA LEU A 68 12.02 14.99 9.87
C LEU A 68 11.78 13.72 10.69
N ALA A 69 11.42 13.86 11.98
CA ALA A 69 11.06 12.73 12.83
C ALA A 69 9.88 11.93 12.27
N LEU A 70 8.83 12.60 11.80
CA LEU A 70 7.65 11.94 11.21
C LEU A 70 8.00 11.17 9.93
N ILE A 71 8.77 11.79 9.03
CA ILE A 71 9.15 11.15 7.76
C ILE A 71 10.12 9.98 8.01
N ALA A 72 11.09 10.15 8.93
CA ALA A 72 12.00 9.10 9.32
C ALA A 72 11.26 7.92 9.93
N PHE A 73 10.31 8.17 10.85
CA PHE A 73 9.46 7.12 11.41
C PHE A 73 8.65 6.41 10.33
N LEU A 74 7.98 7.15 9.42
CA LEU A 74 7.21 6.54 8.35
C LEU A 74 8.08 5.59 7.50
N ASN A 75 9.33 5.96 7.24
CA ASN A 75 10.26 5.09 6.51
C ASN A 75 10.64 3.83 7.28
N THR A 76 10.68 3.84 8.62
CA THR A 76 10.90 2.61 9.42
C THR A 76 9.77 1.58 9.31
N LEU A 77 8.59 2.01 8.84
CA LEU A 77 7.43 1.16 8.66
C LEU A 77 7.38 0.51 7.27
N VAL A 78 8.10 1.08 6.30
CA VAL A 78 8.18 0.61 4.92
C VAL A 78 9.28 -0.43 4.83
N VAL A 79 8.91 -1.70 4.71
CA VAL A 79 9.81 -2.85 4.50
C VAL A 79 9.99 -3.11 3.00
N ARG A 80 8.95 -2.82 2.20
CA ARG A 80 8.97 -2.89 0.74
C ARG A 80 8.49 -1.58 0.13
N PRO A 81 8.97 -1.19 -1.07
CA PRO A 81 8.83 0.17 -1.61
C PRO A 81 7.39 0.61 -2.00
N SER A 82 6.35 -0.09 -1.58
CA SER A 82 4.94 0.27 -1.81
C SER A 82 4.07 -0.08 -0.60
N TRP A 83 3.16 0.79 -0.20
CA TRP A 83 2.14 0.51 0.82
C TRP A 83 1.08 -0.52 0.37
N LEU A 84 1.06 -0.87 -0.91
CA LEU A 84 0.28 -1.98 -1.43
C LEU A 84 1.02 -3.33 -1.30
N ASP A 85 2.13 -3.37 -0.55
CA ASP A 85 2.78 -4.60 -0.09
C ASP A 85 2.43 -4.88 1.38
N SER A 86 1.99 -6.11 1.65
CA SER A 86 1.47 -6.49 2.97
C SER A 86 2.54 -6.85 4.01
N SER A 87 3.83 -6.82 3.65
CA SER A 87 4.95 -6.97 4.59
C SER A 87 5.28 -5.71 5.40
N ASN A 88 4.70 -4.56 5.01
CA ASN A 88 4.90 -3.29 5.71
C ASN A 88 4.21 -3.24 7.08
N ARG A 89 4.64 -2.30 7.93
CA ARG A 89 4.24 -2.25 9.35
C ARG A 89 3.10 -1.28 9.63
N ILE A 90 2.00 -1.41 8.90
CA ILE A 90 0.87 -0.46 8.98
C ILE A 90 0.17 -0.43 10.36
N TRP A 91 0.27 -1.50 11.14
CA TRP A 91 -0.28 -1.59 12.51
C TRP A 91 0.27 -0.51 13.45
N GLU A 92 1.48 -0.03 13.19
CA GLU A 92 2.10 1.07 13.91
C GLU A 92 1.32 2.39 13.75
N LEU A 93 0.54 2.54 12.66
CA LEU A 93 -0.35 3.69 12.46
C LEU A 93 -1.72 3.51 13.12
N ALA A 94 -2.11 2.27 13.42
CA ALA A 94 -3.37 1.96 14.09
C ALA A 94 -3.24 2.02 15.62
N MET A 95 -2.07 1.68 16.17
CA MET A 95 -1.86 1.56 17.61
C MET A 95 -1.36 2.85 18.30
N PRO A 96 -2.03 3.29 19.38
CA PRO A 96 -1.57 4.40 20.22
C PRO A 96 -0.21 4.17 20.90
N GLN A 97 0.05 2.93 21.36
CA GLN A 97 1.14 2.66 22.32
C GLN A 97 2.53 2.58 21.69
N SER A 98 2.63 2.14 20.44
CA SER A 98 3.91 1.94 19.76
C SER A 98 4.56 3.26 19.29
N LEU A 99 3.79 4.35 19.33
CA LEU A 99 4.23 5.69 19.01
C LEU A 99 4.78 6.48 20.20
N TYR A 100 5.09 5.82 21.32
CA TYR A 100 5.59 6.48 22.52
C TYR A 100 6.78 7.41 22.24
N ALA A 101 7.77 6.95 21.47
CA ALA A 101 8.93 7.76 21.08
C ALA A 101 8.53 8.97 20.21
N LEU A 102 7.57 8.83 19.31
CA LEU A 102 7.08 9.92 18.46
C LEU A 102 6.18 10.91 19.21
N ARG A 103 5.37 10.43 20.16
CA ARG A 103 4.54 11.25 21.05
C ARG A 103 5.39 12.20 21.88
N LEU A 104 6.53 11.72 22.36
CA LEU A 104 7.50 12.54 23.09
C LEU A 104 8.13 13.64 22.21
N ILE A 105 8.20 13.44 20.89
CA ILE A 105 8.82 14.39 19.94
C ILE A 105 7.80 15.40 19.39
N VAL A 106 6.57 14.97 19.09
CA VAL A 106 5.60 15.74 18.29
C VAL A 106 4.39 16.22 19.13
N GLY A 107 4.14 15.62 20.30
CA GLY A 107 2.93 15.83 21.10
C GLY A 107 1.79 14.88 20.73
N GLU A 108 0.98 14.47 21.72
CA GLU A 108 0.18 13.23 21.69
C GLU A 108 -0.95 13.15 20.65
N GLU A 109 -1.76 14.20 20.50
CA GLU A 109 -2.95 14.16 19.63
C GLU A 109 -2.65 14.58 18.17
N SER A 110 -1.71 15.51 17.98
CA SER A 110 -1.34 16.02 16.65
C SER A 110 -0.50 15.02 15.85
N SER A 111 0.35 14.25 16.52
CA SER A 111 1.31 13.34 15.88
C SER A 111 0.64 12.23 15.08
N MET A 112 -0.44 11.64 15.63
CA MET A 112 -1.21 10.56 15.01
C MET A 112 -1.85 10.99 13.71
N HIS A 113 -2.53 12.14 13.75
CA HIS A 113 -3.20 12.67 12.57
C HIS A 113 -2.19 13.05 11.50
N GLN A 114 -1.10 13.72 11.89
CA GLN A 114 -0.03 14.11 10.97
C GLN A 114 0.64 12.90 10.31
N ILE A 115 0.98 11.85 11.06
CA ILE A 115 1.63 10.66 10.48
C ILE A 115 0.69 9.92 9.53
N ARG A 116 -0.59 9.80 9.87
CA ARG A 116 -1.59 9.18 8.99
C ARG A 116 -1.83 10.00 7.72
N CYS A 117 -1.80 11.33 7.81
CA CYS A 117 -1.87 12.21 6.64
C CYS A 117 -0.63 12.07 5.75
N LEU A 118 0.57 11.97 6.33
CA LEU A 118 1.80 11.71 5.56
C LEU A 118 1.78 10.34 4.89
N TRP A 119 1.33 9.32 5.62
CA TRP A 119 1.10 7.99 5.08
C TRP A 119 0.11 8.03 3.92
N LEU A 120 -1.03 8.72 4.07
CA LEU A 120 -2.04 8.86 3.02
C LEU A 120 -1.47 9.53 1.76
N LEU A 121 -0.64 10.56 1.90
CA LEU A 121 0.04 11.19 0.77
C LEU A 121 0.96 10.21 0.06
N SER A 122 1.71 9.41 0.81
CA SER A 122 2.56 8.35 0.25
C SER A 122 1.75 7.24 -0.41
N LEU A 123 0.60 6.85 0.17
CA LEU A 123 -0.31 5.88 -0.43
C LEU A 123 -0.91 6.41 -1.74
N GLY A 124 -1.26 7.70 -1.81
CA GLY A 124 -1.76 8.31 -3.03
C GLY A 124 -0.76 8.18 -4.19
N GLN A 125 0.52 8.38 -3.91
CA GLN A 125 1.59 8.17 -4.90
C GLN A 125 1.73 6.69 -5.29
N ASP A 126 1.62 5.75 -4.34
CA ASP A 126 1.61 4.31 -4.66
C ASP A 126 0.43 3.93 -5.57
N ILE A 127 -0.75 4.54 -5.37
CA ILE A 127 -1.94 4.32 -6.21
C ILE A 127 -1.71 4.87 -7.62
N GLU A 128 -1.12 6.06 -7.76
CA GLU A 128 -0.75 6.62 -9.06
C GLU A 128 0.27 5.75 -9.79
N HIS A 129 1.28 5.25 -9.08
CA HIS A 129 2.27 4.34 -9.63
C HIS A 129 1.67 2.98 -10.01
N PHE A 130 0.78 2.45 -9.16
CA PHE A 130 0.02 1.23 -9.45
C PHE A 130 -0.83 1.39 -10.70
N ALA A 131 -1.47 2.54 -10.92
CA ALA A 131 -2.23 2.82 -12.12
C ALA A 131 -1.36 2.72 -13.39
N LEU A 132 -0.16 3.30 -13.36
CA LEU A 132 0.78 3.27 -14.48
C LEU A 132 1.22 1.84 -14.83
N ILE A 133 1.60 1.04 -13.83
CA ILE A 133 2.07 -0.34 -14.03
C ILE A 133 0.92 -1.27 -14.43
N SER A 134 -0.28 -1.07 -13.86
CA SER A 134 -1.45 -1.93 -14.11
C SER A 134 -1.94 -1.87 -15.55
N ILE A 135 -1.83 -0.70 -16.19
CA ILE A 135 -2.20 -0.51 -17.60
C ILE A 135 -1.42 -1.47 -18.51
N GLU A 136 -0.18 -1.80 -18.14
CA GLU A 136 0.73 -2.61 -18.95
C GLU A 136 0.64 -4.12 -18.62
N SER A 137 0.54 -4.48 -17.33
CA SER A 137 0.70 -5.88 -16.89
C SER A 137 -0.59 -6.60 -16.47
N CYS A 138 -1.54 -5.89 -15.87
CA CYS A 138 -2.71 -6.50 -15.23
C CYS A 138 -3.96 -6.58 -16.12
N ARG A 139 -4.00 -5.79 -17.20
CA ARG A 139 -5.14 -5.67 -18.11
C ARG A 139 -5.60 -7.01 -18.70
N ASN A 140 -4.66 -7.85 -19.16
CA ASN A 140 -5.03 -9.13 -19.77
C ASN A 140 -5.42 -10.21 -18.73
N GLY A 141 -4.82 -10.16 -17.54
CA GLY A 141 -5.11 -11.11 -16.46
C GLY A 141 -6.49 -10.90 -15.85
N LEU A 142 -6.82 -9.65 -15.49
CA LEU A 142 -8.14 -9.28 -14.99
C LEU A 142 -9.25 -9.45 -16.04
N ALA A 143 -8.95 -9.21 -17.32
CA ALA A 143 -9.89 -9.48 -18.42
C ALA A 143 -10.35 -10.95 -18.47
N SER A 144 -9.48 -11.88 -18.07
CA SER A 144 -9.74 -13.33 -18.07
C SER A 144 -10.48 -13.87 -16.84
N CYS A 145 -10.62 -13.05 -15.78
CA CYS A 145 -11.20 -13.45 -14.49
C CYS A 145 -12.64 -12.90 -14.36
N ALA A 146 -13.63 -13.61 -14.91
CA ALA A 146 -15.01 -13.12 -15.00
C ALA A 146 -15.67 -12.94 -13.62
N ASN A 147 -15.38 -13.80 -12.64
CA ASN A 147 -15.98 -13.71 -11.31
C ASN A 147 -15.34 -12.57 -10.50
N LEU A 148 -14.05 -12.34 -10.70
CA LEU A 148 -13.36 -11.17 -10.14
C LEU A 148 -13.92 -9.86 -10.72
N GLN A 149 -14.25 -9.83 -12.02
CA GLN A 149 -14.92 -8.68 -12.65
C GLN A 149 -16.31 -8.45 -12.06
N ASP A 150 -17.13 -9.49 -11.92
CA ASP A 150 -18.44 -9.40 -11.28
C ASP A 150 -18.33 -8.84 -9.85
N ALA A 151 -17.32 -9.27 -9.08
CA ALA A 151 -17.06 -8.76 -7.73
C ALA A 151 -16.66 -7.27 -7.72
N LEU A 152 -15.79 -6.85 -8.66
CA LEU A 152 -15.42 -5.44 -8.82
C LEU A 152 -16.62 -4.57 -9.22
N MET A 153 -17.47 -5.08 -10.11
CA MET A 153 -18.69 -4.39 -10.54
C MET A 153 -19.70 -4.25 -9.39
N LEU A 154 -19.84 -5.28 -8.54
CA LEU A 154 -20.62 -5.20 -7.31
C LEU A 154 -20.11 -4.07 -6.40
N LEU A 155 -18.79 -4.02 -6.15
CA LEU A 155 -18.18 -2.98 -5.30
C LEU A 155 -18.40 -1.58 -5.88
N MET A 156 -18.22 -1.38 -7.19
CA MET A 156 -18.51 -0.12 -7.86
C MET A 156 -19.97 0.30 -7.75
N LEU A 157 -20.91 -0.63 -7.98
CA LEU A 157 -22.34 -0.37 -7.91
C LEU A 157 -22.72 0.07 -6.49
N LYS A 158 -22.25 -0.67 -5.48
CA LYS A 158 -22.55 -0.42 -4.06
C LYS A 158 -21.91 0.87 -3.55
N MET A 159 -20.74 1.26 -4.06
CA MET A 159 -20.14 2.57 -3.80
C MET A 159 -21.04 3.70 -4.30
N LYS A 160 -21.48 3.65 -5.57
CA LYS A 160 -22.36 4.67 -6.17
C LYS A 160 -23.71 4.78 -5.45
N GLN A 161 -24.29 3.65 -5.05
CA GLN A 161 -25.57 3.64 -4.30
C GLN A 161 -25.42 4.27 -2.90
N TYR A 162 -24.30 4.00 -2.23
CA TYR A 162 -24.00 4.58 -0.93
C TYR A 162 -23.81 6.10 -1.00
N ASP A 163 -23.12 6.59 -2.03
CA ASP A 163 -22.91 8.03 -2.24
C ASP A 163 -24.22 8.80 -2.43
N LEU A 164 -25.25 8.16 -3.00
CA LEU A 164 -26.58 8.76 -3.18
C LEU A 164 -27.43 8.77 -1.90
N THR A 165 -27.14 7.89 -0.94
CA THR A 165 -28.01 7.63 0.21
C THR A 165 -27.40 8.08 1.55
N SER A 166 -26.08 8.20 1.63
CA SER A 166 -25.39 8.51 2.88
C SER A 166 -25.31 10.02 3.15
N ARG A 167 -25.63 10.41 4.39
CA ARG A 167 -25.07 11.64 4.97
C ARG A 167 -23.58 11.42 5.22
N ARG A 168 -22.74 12.42 4.94
CA ARG A 168 -21.29 12.30 5.09
C ARG A 168 -20.93 12.28 6.58
N ASP A 169 -20.91 11.09 7.16
CA ASP A 169 -20.52 10.90 8.55
C ASP A 169 -18.99 10.92 8.71
N ALA A 170 -18.54 11.47 9.85
CA ALA A 170 -17.12 11.54 10.18
C ALA A 170 -16.51 10.15 10.45
N LYS A 171 -17.31 9.22 11.00
CA LYS A 171 -16.90 7.83 11.27
C LYS A 171 -17.24 6.93 10.10
N ILE A 172 -16.38 5.96 9.83
CA ILE A 172 -16.65 4.91 8.84
C ILE A 172 -17.77 3.99 9.37
N GLY A 173 -18.77 3.71 8.54
CA GLY A 173 -19.80 2.71 8.85
C GLY A 173 -19.32 1.29 8.54
N ASP A 174 -19.89 0.27 9.19
CA ASP A 174 -19.47 -1.12 9.00
C ASP A 174 -19.54 -1.58 7.53
N PHE A 175 -20.58 -1.15 6.81
CA PHE A 175 -20.74 -1.42 5.39
C PHE A 175 -19.63 -0.76 4.54
N GLU A 176 -19.33 0.52 4.80
CA GLU A 176 -18.24 1.24 4.12
C GLU A 176 -16.89 0.59 4.42
N PHE A 177 -16.66 0.17 5.66
CA PHE A 177 -15.44 -0.53 6.08
C PHE A 177 -15.25 -1.85 5.33
N ARG A 178 -16.27 -2.71 5.29
CA ARG A 178 -16.20 -4.00 4.59
C ARG A 178 -15.98 -3.83 3.10
N ARG A 179 -16.69 -2.87 2.48
CA ARG A 179 -16.52 -2.54 1.06
C ARG A 179 -15.08 -2.10 0.76
N LEU A 180 -14.56 -1.15 1.54
CA LEU A 180 -13.20 -0.66 1.41
C LEU A 180 -12.16 -1.77 1.63
N ALA A 181 -12.38 -2.64 2.61
CA ALA A 181 -11.52 -3.79 2.87
C ALA A 181 -11.48 -4.78 1.70
N CYS A 182 -12.60 -5.02 1.02
CA CYS A 182 -12.63 -5.84 -0.19
C CYS A 182 -11.84 -5.19 -1.35
N VAL A 183 -12.02 -3.87 -1.56
CA VAL A 183 -11.29 -3.12 -2.60
C VAL A 183 -9.78 -3.18 -2.35
N LEU A 184 -9.35 -2.94 -1.12
CA LEU A 184 -7.93 -2.99 -0.74
C LEU A 184 -7.36 -4.41 -0.88
N PHE A 185 -8.11 -5.44 -0.51
CA PHE A 185 -7.67 -6.83 -0.66
C PHE A 185 -7.35 -7.16 -2.11
N ILE A 186 -8.28 -6.85 -3.02
CA ILE A 186 -8.12 -7.11 -4.45
C ILE A 186 -6.99 -6.23 -5.01
N ALA A 187 -6.88 -4.96 -4.61
CA ALA A 187 -5.81 -4.07 -5.05
C ALA A 187 -4.41 -4.57 -4.66
N ILE A 188 -4.23 -5.01 -3.41
CA ILE A 188 -2.95 -5.53 -2.90
C ILE A 188 -2.60 -6.85 -3.61
N LEU A 189 -3.60 -7.73 -3.81
CA LEU A 189 -3.39 -8.97 -4.57
C LEU A 189 -2.95 -8.67 -6.01
N CYS A 190 -3.64 -7.75 -6.70
CA CYS A 190 -3.28 -7.33 -8.05
C CYS A 190 -1.90 -6.66 -8.11
N GLN A 191 -1.52 -5.85 -7.12
CA GLN A 191 -0.19 -5.24 -7.08
C GLN A 191 0.91 -6.29 -6.86
N GLY A 192 0.73 -7.25 -5.96
CA GLY A 192 1.71 -8.34 -5.77
C GLY A 192 1.94 -9.17 -7.05
N CYS A 193 0.95 -9.19 -7.93
CA CYS A 193 1.00 -9.86 -9.23
C CYS A 193 1.81 -9.08 -10.29
N THR A 194 1.96 -7.76 -10.16
CA THR A 194 2.76 -6.93 -11.10
C THR A 194 4.22 -6.81 -10.70
N THR A 195 4.54 -7.01 -9.42
CA THR A 195 5.89 -6.83 -8.85
C THR A 195 6.68 -8.14 -8.71
N ALA A 196 6.09 -9.30 -9.02
CA ALA A 196 6.78 -10.59 -8.93
C ALA A 196 8.02 -10.62 -9.86
N PRO A 197 9.21 -11.02 -9.36
CA PRO A 197 10.43 -10.97 -10.15
C PRO A 197 10.35 -11.93 -11.35
N ALA A 198 10.76 -11.42 -12.51
CA ALA A 198 10.92 -12.16 -13.77
C ALA A 198 12.03 -13.24 -13.73
N ASP A 199 12.48 -13.64 -12.53
CA ASP A 199 13.56 -14.62 -12.31
C ASP A 199 13.12 -16.07 -12.62
N ALA A 200 11.85 -16.29 -12.96
CA ALA A 200 11.33 -17.57 -13.47
C ALA A 200 11.32 -17.68 -15.01
N SER A 201 11.98 -16.78 -15.74
CA SER A 201 11.99 -16.79 -17.22
C SER A 201 13.38 -17.00 -17.86
N ALA A 202 14.31 -17.64 -17.12
CA ALA A 202 15.28 -18.49 -17.78
C ALA A 202 14.54 -19.75 -18.27
N LEU A 203 14.33 -19.84 -19.60
CA LEU A 203 13.80 -20.98 -20.38
C LEU A 203 12.31 -20.94 -20.76
N SER A 204 11.88 -19.95 -21.55
CA SER A 204 11.01 -20.25 -22.71
C SER A 204 10.93 -19.07 -23.67
N GLN A 205 11.74 -19.11 -24.72
CA GLN A 205 11.38 -18.46 -25.99
C GLN A 205 10.16 -19.22 -26.54
N GLY A 206 9.02 -18.56 -26.67
CA GLY A 206 7.87 -19.09 -27.40
C GLY A 206 6.51 -18.70 -26.84
N SER A 207 5.76 -17.93 -27.63
CA SER A 207 4.35 -17.56 -27.50
C SER A 207 3.99 -16.47 -26.47
N GLY A 208 3.47 -15.35 -27.00
CA GLY A 208 2.97 -14.23 -26.23
C GLY A 208 1.61 -14.54 -25.61
N TRP A 209 1.62 -14.93 -24.34
CA TRP A 209 0.47 -14.86 -23.44
C TRP A 209 1.00 -14.41 -22.09
N VAL A 210 0.70 -13.17 -21.70
CA VAL A 210 0.92 -12.67 -20.35
C VAL A 210 0.03 -13.51 -19.44
N SER A 211 0.62 -14.51 -18.78
CA SER A 211 -0.14 -15.42 -17.91
C SER A 211 -0.64 -14.62 -16.72
N CYS A 212 -1.95 -14.64 -16.48
CA CYS A 212 -2.55 -14.10 -15.26
C CYS A 212 -1.88 -14.79 -14.06
N PRO A 213 -1.33 -14.06 -13.07
CA PRO A 213 -0.64 -14.70 -11.96
C PRO A 213 -1.57 -15.64 -11.21
N LEU A 214 -1.05 -16.81 -10.82
CA LEU A 214 -1.81 -17.93 -10.24
C LEU A 214 -2.77 -17.49 -9.12
N ALA A 215 -2.37 -16.51 -8.30
CA ALA A 215 -3.19 -16.02 -7.19
C ALA A 215 -4.50 -15.33 -7.64
N LEU A 216 -4.51 -14.64 -8.79
CA LEU A 216 -5.74 -14.06 -9.35
C LEU A 216 -6.66 -15.13 -9.93
N ILE A 217 -6.10 -16.16 -10.56
CA ILE A 217 -6.87 -17.31 -11.06
C ILE A 217 -7.51 -18.07 -9.89
N LEU A 218 -6.73 -18.32 -8.83
CA LEU A 218 -7.24 -18.98 -7.62
C LEU A 218 -8.35 -18.15 -6.97
N LEU A 219 -8.21 -16.83 -6.93
CA LEU A 219 -9.27 -15.96 -6.43
C LEU A 219 -10.51 -16.06 -7.32
N ASP A 220 -10.37 -16.05 -8.64
CA ASP A 220 -11.52 -16.14 -9.55
C ASP A 220 -12.29 -17.46 -9.39
N VAL A 221 -11.57 -18.59 -9.27
CA VAL A 221 -12.17 -19.90 -9.01
C VAL A 221 -12.86 -19.93 -7.65
N HIS A 222 -12.25 -19.36 -6.61
CA HIS A 222 -12.86 -19.26 -5.28
C HIS A 222 -14.13 -18.39 -5.32
N LEU A 223 -14.11 -17.28 -6.05
CA LEU A 223 -15.30 -16.46 -6.25
C LEU A 223 -16.39 -17.23 -7.03
N LEU A 224 -16.03 -18.07 -8.00
CA LEU A 224 -17.01 -18.92 -8.69
C LEU A 224 -17.68 -19.92 -7.72
N GLU A 225 -16.91 -20.57 -6.86
CA GLU A 225 -17.41 -21.57 -5.90
C GLU A 225 -18.43 -20.96 -4.92
N TYR A 226 -18.18 -19.74 -4.44
CA TYR A 226 -19.02 -19.06 -3.47
C TYR A 226 -19.94 -17.99 -4.07
N ARG A 227 -20.17 -18.03 -5.39
CA ARG A 227 -20.90 -16.98 -6.14
C ARG A 227 -22.25 -16.62 -5.55
N ASP A 228 -23.03 -17.61 -5.13
CA ASP A 228 -24.35 -17.39 -4.53
C ASP A 228 -24.30 -16.61 -3.21
N THR A 229 -23.15 -16.63 -2.53
CA THR A 229 -22.95 -15.91 -1.26
C THR A 229 -22.69 -14.42 -1.50
N TRP A 230 -21.91 -14.07 -2.53
CA TRP A 230 -21.39 -12.70 -2.67
C TRP A 230 -21.98 -11.90 -3.82
N LEU A 231 -22.55 -12.51 -4.87
CA LEU A 231 -22.89 -11.81 -6.12
C LEU A 231 -23.76 -10.54 -5.94
N SER A 232 -24.59 -10.50 -4.91
CA SER A 232 -25.50 -9.37 -4.64
C SER A 232 -25.15 -8.53 -3.41
N ASP A 233 -24.18 -8.97 -2.62
CA ASP A 233 -23.94 -8.48 -1.27
C ASP A 233 -22.45 -8.33 -0.93
N VAL A 234 -22.10 -7.15 -0.42
CA VAL A 234 -20.73 -6.81 -0.01
C VAL A 234 -20.32 -7.61 1.23
N ASP A 235 -21.25 -7.89 2.14
CA ASP A 235 -20.95 -8.69 3.34
C ASP A 235 -20.61 -10.12 2.95
N GLY A 236 -21.37 -10.71 2.02
CA GLY A 236 -21.04 -11.99 1.41
C GLY A 236 -19.67 -12.00 0.72
N LEU A 237 -19.33 -10.95 -0.03
CA LEU A 237 -18.00 -10.82 -0.66
C LEU A 237 -16.90 -10.72 0.39
N TYR A 238 -17.10 -9.91 1.42
CA TYR A 238 -16.16 -9.76 2.53
C TYR A 238 -15.90 -11.10 3.22
N VAL A 239 -16.94 -11.86 3.56
CA VAL A 239 -16.79 -13.20 4.16
C VAL A 239 -16.06 -14.14 3.22
N THR A 240 -16.38 -14.11 1.92
CA THR A 240 -15.73 -14.96 0.91
C THR A 240 -14.21 -14.71 0.85
N LEU A 241 -13.78 -13.44 0.84
CA LEU A 241 -12.38 -13.04 0.80
C LEU A 241 -11.63 -13.32 2.11
N TYR A 242 -12.23 -12.96 3.25
CA TYR A 242 -11.54 -12.95 4.55
C TYR A 242 -11.73 -14.20 5.40
N SER A 243 -12.69 -15.07 5.06
CA SER A 243 -12.95 -16.32 5.77
C SER A 243 -12.76 -17.56 4.91
N GLY A 244 -12.91 -17.45 3.58
CA GLY A 244 -12.85 -18.60 2.67
C GLY A 244 -11.56 -18.72 1.86
N PHE A 245 -10.93 -17.60 1.48
CA PHE A 245 -9.82 -17.63 0.53
C PHE A 245 -8.46 -17.79 1.23
N PHE A 246 -8.00 -19.04 1.37
CA PHE A 246 -6.68 -19.38 1.91
C PHE A 246 -5.77 -19.87 0.79
N GLY A 247 -4.47 -19.66 0.94
CA GLY A 247 -3.48 -20.21 0.03
C GLY A 247 -2.24 -20.61 0.79
N VAL A 248 -1.49 -21.51 0.15
CA VAL A 248 -0.29 -22.13 0.69
C VAL A 248 0.98 -21.34 0.31
N ASP A 249 0.85 -20.34 -0.59
CA ASP A 249 1.97 -19.63 -1.23
C ASP A 249 2.03 -18.12 -0.91
N ASP A 250 3.23 -17.54 -1.09
CA ASP A 250 3.67 -16.15 -0.82
C ASP A 250 2.93 -15.02 -1.58
N GLY A 251 1.78 -15.29 -2.21
CA GLY A 251 1.06 -14.34 -3.06
C GLY A 251 -0.22 -13.73 -2.48
N ILE A 252 -0.73 -14.26 -1.37
CA ILE A 252 -2.00 -13.79 -0.78
C ILE A 252 -1.76 -12.63 0.20
N PRO A 253 -2.52 -11.52 0.09
CA PRO A 253 -2.43 -10.41 1.03
C PRO A 253 -2.61 -10.85 2.48
N ASN A 254 -1.74 -10.38 3.37
CA ASN A 254 -1.96 -10.54 4.80
C ASN A 254 -3.27 -9.83 5.21
N ARG A 255 -4.26 -10.59 5.69
CA ARG A 255 -5.59 -10.07 6.04
C ARG A 255 -5.53 -8.99 7.13
N ASP A 256 -4.73 -9.19 8.17
CA ASP A 256 -4.59 -8.23 9.26
C ASP A 256 -3.99 -6.92 8.75
N TYR A 257 -3.05 -6.99 7.81
CA TYR A 257 -2.52 -5.81 7.14
C TYR A 257 -3.62 -5.04 6.40
N VAL A 258 -4.43 -5.72 5.57
CA VAL A 258 -5.50 -5.08 4.79
C VAL A 258 -6.57 -4.46 5.70
N LEU A 259 -7.00 -5.18 6.74
CA LEU A 259 -7.99 -4.68 7.71
C LEU A 259 -7.46 -3.50 8.51
N THR A 260 -6.18 -3.52 8.88
CA THR A 260 -5.52 -2.40 9.54
C THR A 260 -5.45 -1.17 8.63
N MET A 261 -5.12 -1.36 7.36
CA MET A 261 -5.11 -0.29 6.36
C MET A 261 -6.51 0.33 6.18
N ALA A 262 -7.55 -0.50 6.10
CA ALA A 262 -8.94 -0.05 6.08
C ALA A 262 -9.32 0.72 7.36
N SER A 263 -8.84 0.27 8.53
CA SER A 263 -9.07 0.96 9.80
C SER A 263 -8.37 2.32 9.87
N VAL A 264 -7.13 2.42 9.40
CA VAL A 264 -6.39 3.69 9.34
C VAL A 264 -7.10 4.67 8.41
N LEU A 265 -7.53 4.22 7.23
CA LEU A 265 -8.37 5.01 6.32
C LEU A 265 -9.71 5.39 6.94
N GLY A 266 -10.31 4.51 7.75
CA GLY A 266 -11.53 4.76 8.51
C GLY A 266 -11.44 5.96 9.46
N SER A 267 -10.23 6.33 9.90
CA SER A 267 -9.98 7.53 10.69
C SER A 267 -9.81 8.81 9.87
N MET A 268 -9.74 8.72 8.54
CA MET A 268 -9.67 9.86 7.61
C MET A 268 -11.08 10.37 7.26
N SER A 269 -11.16 11.52 6.59
CA SER A 269 -12.45 12.07 6.13
C SER A 269 -13.17 11.15 5.14
N SER A 270 -14.51 11.20 5.09
CA SER A 270 -15.30 10.43 4.12
C SER A 270 -14.89 10.69 2.67
N THR A 271 -14.60 11.96 2.35
CA THR A 271 -14.12 12.38 1.02
C THR A 271 -12.79 11.72 0.66
N THR A 272 -11.88 11.58 1.63
CA THR A 272 -10.60 10.89 1.43
C THR A 272 -10.82 9.42 1.13
N ARG A 273 -11.65 8.74 1.94
CA ARG A 273 -11.93 7.31 1.78
C ARG A 273 -12.55 7.02 0.41
N GLN A 274 -13.56 7.81 0.02
CA GLN A 274 -14.21 7.73 -1.28
C GLN A 274 -13.24 7.95 -2.45
N ARG A 275 -12.30 8.91 -2.33
CA ARG A 275 -11.29 9.15 -3.38
C ARG A 275 -10.37 7.96 -3.55
N ILE A 276 -9.84 7.42 -2.45
CA ILE A 276 -8.97 6.23 -2.48
C ILE A 276 -9.71 5.03 -3.07
N GLU A 277 -10.93 4.76 -2.58
CA GLU A 277 -11.78 3.66 -3.04
C GLU A 277 -12.09 3.78 -4.54
N SER A 278 -12.53 4.97 -4.98
CA SER A 278 -12.85 5.23 -6.38
C SER A 278 -11.63 5.14 -7.29
N SER A 279 -10.46 5.62 -6.84
CA SER A 279 -9.21 5.52 -7.61
C SER A 279 -8.80 4.06 -7.81
N LEU A 280 -8.81 3.26 -6.74
CA LEU A 280 -8.49 1.83 -6.82
C LEU A 280 -9.47 1.06 -7.70
N LEU A 281 -10.77 1.28 -7.52
CA LEU A 281 -11.79 0.64 -8.36
C LEU A 281 -11.65 1.04 -9.83
N HIS A 282 -11.35 2.31 -10.13
CA HIS A 282 -11.10 2.75 -11.49
C HIS A 282 -9.90 2.04 -12.11
N ILE A 283 -8.79 1.89 -11.38
CA ILE A 283 -7.60 1.17 -11.85
C ILE A 283 -7.95 -0.31 -12.13
N LEU A 284 -8.59 -0.97 -11.16
CA LEU A 284 -8.95 -2.40 -11.25
C LEU A 284 -9.95 -2.67 -12.38
N CYS A 285 -10.91 -1.77 -12.61
CA CYS A 285 -11.95 -1.95 -13.64
C CYS A 285 -11.53 -1.45 -15.02
N SER A 286 -10.59 -0.50 -15.12
CA SER A 286 -10.02 -0.09 -16.42
C SER A 286 -9.22 -1.21 -17.07
N GLY A 287 -8.79 -2.21 -16.29
CA GLY A 287 -8.27 -3.49 -16.80
C GLY A 287 -9.33 -4.41 -17.41
N ALA A 288 -10.62 -4.20 -17.12
CA ALA A 288 -11.73 -5.06 -17.51
C ALA A 288 -12.55 -4.53 -18.71
N ALA A 289 -12.34 -3.29 -19.14
CA ALA A 289 -13.04 -2.70 -20.28
C ALA A 289 -12.24 -2.91 -21.59
N ALA A 290 -12.53 -4.00 -22.28
CA ALA A 290 -12.35 -4.15 -23.73
C ALA A 290 -13.41 -5.12 -24.29
#